data_AF-A0A8X8ZKS0-F1
#
_entry.id   AF-A0A8X8ZKS0-F1
#
_cell.length_a   1.000
_cell.length_b   1.000
_cell.length_c   1.000
_cell.angle_alpha   90.00
_cell.angle_beta   90.00
_cell.angle_gamma   90.00
#
_symmetry.space_group_name_H-M   'P 1'
#
loop_
_entity.id
_entity.type
_entity.pdbx_description
1 polymer ?
#
loop_
_entity_poly.entity_id
_entity_poly.type
_entity_poly.pdbx_seq_one_letter_code
_entity_poly.pdbx_strand_id
1 'polypeptide(L)'
;MYDNVGPQPGMRQPPNAAPNPFGNSFYGASSGFIKGGLGAYGEKILGSSSEYVQSNISRYFSDPQYYFQVNDQYVKNKLKVVLFPFLHRGHWTRISEPVGGRLSYKPPIDDINAPDLYIPFMAFGTYLVLAGLSLGLHGK
;
A
#
# COMPACT_ATOMS: atom_id res chain seq x y z
N MET A 1 40.58 52.12 6.34
CA MET A 1 40.02 53.03 5.33
C MET A 1 39.71 52.19 4.10
N TYR A 2 38.50 51.93 3.63
CA TYR A 2 37.12 52.23 3.99
C TYR A 2 36.26 51.20 3.21
N ASP A 3 35.17 50.70 3.79
CA ASP A 3 34.03 50.14 3.05
C ASP A 3 33.45 51.18 2.07
N ASN A 4 32.96 50.77 0.89
CA ASN A 4 31.66 51.23 0.38
C ASN A 4 31.19 50.61 -0.97
N VAL A 5 30.03 49.95 -0.90
CA VAL A 5 28.81 50.04 -1.75
C VAL A 5 28.87 50.43 -3.24
N GLY A 6 28.36 49.51 -4.09
CA GLY A 6 27.41 49.68 -5.23
C GLY A 6 27.70 50.69 -6.36
N PRO A 7 26.96 50.72 -7.49
CA PRO A 7 25.78 49.94 -7.90
C PRO A 7 25.92 49.23 -9.29
N GLN A 8 25.10 48.20 -9.55
CA GLN A 8 24.68 47.82 -10.92
C GLN A 8 23.51 48.73 -11.34
N PRO A 9 23.42 49.16 -12.63
CA PRO A 9 22.43 48.50 -13.50
C PRO A 9 22.82 48.50 -14.98
N GLY A 10 22.46 47.44 -15.72
CA GLY A 10 22.69 47.41 -17.17
C GLY A 10 22.14 46.15 -17.84
N MET A 11 20.82 46.00 -17.84
CA MET A 11 20.12 44.98 -18.61
C MET A 11 20.21 45.28 -20.11
N ARG A 12 20.61 44.30 -20.94
CA ARG A 12 20.41 44.29 -22.39
C ARG A 12 19.39 43.21 -22.75
N GLN A 13 18.25 43.64 -23.29
CA GLN A 13 17.20 42.81 -23.90
C GLN A 13 17.61 42.39 -25.33
N PRO A 14 17.30 41.16 -25.77
CA PRO A 14 17.02 40.84 -27.17
C PRO A 14 15.50 40.91 -27.49
N PRO A 15 15.13 41.00 -28.79
CA PRO A 15 13.83 41.49 -29.21
C PRO A 15 12.69 40.48 -29.12
N ASN A 16 11.51 41.06 -28.89
CA ASN A 16 10.19 40.45 -28.77
C ASN A 16 9.76 39.78 -30.08
N ALA A 17 9.48 38.47 -30.06
CA ALA A 17 8.71 37.78 -31.09
C ALA A 17 7.42 37.23 -30.44
N ALA A 18 6.30 37.87 -30.73
CA ALA A 18 4.99 37.45 -30.26
C ALA A 18 4.57 36.14 -30.98
N PRO A 19 4.13 35.09 -30.28
CA PRO A 19 3.45 33.98 -30.91
C PRO A 19 1.97 34.35 -31.12
N ASN A 20 1.54 34.40 -32.38
CA ASN A 20 0.13 34.56 -32.76
C ASN A 20 -0.69 33.36 -32.22
N PRO A 21 -1.78 33.56 -31.44
CA PRO A 21 -2.50 32.46 -30.79
C PRO A 21 -3.52 31.72 -31.67
N PHE A 22 -3.65 32.09 -32.95
CA PHE A 22 -4.70 31.58 -33.84
C PHE A 22 -4.15 31.25 -35.22
N GLY A 23 -3.61 30.05 -35.38
CA GLY A 23 -3.02 29.61 -36.64
C GLY A 23 -2.82 28.10 -36.71
N ASN A 24 -3.93 27.34 -36.72
CA ASN A 24 -4.16 26.10 -37.48
C ASN A 24 -5.35 25.34 -36.89
N SER A 25 -6.53 25.95 -37.00
CA SER A 25 -7.82 25.33 -36.73
C SER A 25 -8.28 24.51 -37.93
N PHE A 26 -7.58 23.44 -38.35
CA PHE A 26 -8.13 22.49 -39.34
C PHE A 26 -7.22 21.27 -39.48
N TYR A 27 -7.34 20.24 -38.62
CA TYR A 27 -6.99 18.82 -38.89
C TYR A 27 -7.15 18.04 -37.57
N GLY A 28 -8.20 17.23 -37.43
CA GLY A 28 -8.37 16.30 -36.29
C GLY A 28 -9.66 16.49 -35.48
N ALA A 29 -10.80 16.45 -36.15
CA ALA A 29 -12.10 16.30 -35.49
C ALA A 29 -12.18 14.92 -34.79
N SER A 30 -12.01 14.87 -33.46
CA SER A 30 -12.61 13.86 -32.55
C SER A 30 -12.12 13.89 -31.08
N SER A 31 -11.28 14.83 -30.63
CA SER A 31 -10.74 14.79 -29.25
C SER A 31 -11.01 16.03 -28.39
N GLY A 32 -11.82 16.98 -28.87
CA GLY A 32 -11.98 18.31 -28.24
C GLY A 32 -13.04 18.42 -27.13
N PHE A 33 -14.00 17.50 -27.03
CA PHE A 33 -15.12 17.64 -26.07
C PHE A 33 -14.85 17.05 -24.68
N ILE A 34 -13.77 16.30 -24.46
CA ILE A 34 -13.42 15.76 -23.14
C ILE A 34 -12.34 16.58 -22.41
N LYS A 35 -11.61 17.47 -23.11
CA LYS A 35 -10.39 18.09 -22.57
C LYS A 35 -10.51 19.52 -22.03
N GLY A 36 -11.62 20.23 -22.29
CA GLY A 36 -11.74 21.65 -21.97
C GLY A 36 -12.14 21.98 -20.52
N GLY A 37 -13.06 21.20 -19.92
CA GLY A 37 -13.59 21.47 -18.58
C GLY A 37 -13.01 20.60 -17.46
N LEU A 38 -12.40 19.47 -17.82
CA LEU A 38 -11.84 18.46 -16.90
C LEU A 38 -10.30 18.45 -16.85
N GLY A 39 -9.60 19.28 -17.65
CA GLY A 39 -8.13 19.23 -17.74
C GLY A 39 -7.40 19.75 -16.50
N ALA A 40 -7.81 20.91 -15.96
CA ALA A 40 -7.08 21.54 -14.85
C ALA A 40 -7.38 20.94 -13.46
N TYR A 41 -8.56 20.32 -13.30
CA TYR A 41 -9.02 19.74 -12.04
C TYR A 41 -9.16 18.21 -12.10
N GLY A 42 -9.37 17.62 -13.28
CA GLY A 42 -9.48 16.17 -13.44
C GLY A 42 -8.14 15.45 -13.24
N GLU A 43 -7.02 16.07 -13.60
CA GLU A 43 -5.69 15.52 -13.34
C GLU A 43 -5.37 15.49 -11.83
N LYS A 44 -5.84 16.49 -11.07
CA LYS A 44 -5.69 16.54 -9.61
C LYS A 44 -6.61 15.58 -8.87
N ILE A 45 -7.84 15.37 -9.34
CA ILE A 45 -8.78 14.42 -8.72
C ILE A 45 -8.38 12.97 -9.05
N LEU A 46 -7.96 12.69 -10.28
CA LEU A 46 -7.49 11.36 -10.68
C LEU A 46 -6.11 11.02 -10.09
N GLY A 47 -5.18 11.98 -10.04
CA GLY A 47 -3.88 11.83 -9.37
C GLY A 47 -4.01 11.71 -7.85
N SER A 48 -4.79 12.59 -7.21
CA SER A 48 -4.99 12.53 -5.76
C SER A 48 -5.76 11.27 -5.32
N SER A 49 -6.69 10.76 -6.13
CA SER A 49 -7.38 9.51 -5.84
C SER A 49 -6.47 8.29 -6.04
N SER A 50 -5.60 8.27 -7.06
CA SER A 50 -4.63 7.18 -7.21
C SER A 50 -3.59 7.21 -6.09
N GLU A 51 -3.09 8.37 -5.69
CA GLU A 51 -2.13 8.52 -4.58
C GLU A 51 -2.77 8.18 -3.22
N TYR A 52 -4.04 8.53 -3.02
CA TYR A 52 -4.78 8.12 -1.82
C TYR A 52 -5.00 6.60 -1.79
N VAL A 53 -5.46 6.00 -2.89
CA VAL A 53 -5.67 4.55 -2.99
C VAL A 53 -4.34 3.81 -2.86
N GLN A 54 -3.30 4.27 -3.53
CA GLN A 54 -1.96 3.69 -3.49
C GLN A 54 -1.34 3.83 -2.10
N SER A 55 -1.48 4.96 -1.42
CA SER A 55 -0.95 5.12 -0.05
C SER A 55 -1.69 4.26 0.98
N ASN A 56 -3.00 4.06 0.83
CA ASN A 56 -3.77 3.15 1.70
C ASN A 56 -3.44 1.68 1.41
N ILE A 57 -3.46 1.27 0.14
CA ILE A 57 -3.11 -0.12 -0.25
C ILE A 57 -1.68 -0.42 0.17
N SER A 58 -0.72 0.45 -0.15
CA SER A 58 0.67 0.26 0.24
C SER A 58 0.90 0.33 1.73
N ARG A 59 -0.02 0.86 2.55
CA ARG A 59 0.07 0.85 4.03
C ARG A 59 -0.44 -0.46 4.64
N TYR A 60 -1.47 -1.07 4.05
CA TYR A 60 -2.04 -2.33 4.56
C TYR A 60 -1.40 -3.58 3.96
N PHE A 61 -0.83 -3.49 2.75
CA PHE A 61 -0.22 -4.59 2.02
C PHE A 61 1.30 -4.42 1.81
N SER A 62 1.96 -3.57 2.62
CA SER A 62 3.39 -3.28 2.45
C SER A 62 4.27 -4.52 2.56
N ASP A 63 3.88 -5.47 3.42
CA ASP A 63 4.65 -6.67 3.71
C ASP A 63 3.74 -7.86 4.09
N PRO A 64 3.16 -8.57 3.12
CA PRO A 64 2.41 -9.78 3.40
C PRO A 64 3.31 -10.90 3.93
N GLN A 65 4.61 -10.89 3.60
CA GLN A 65 5.53 -11.98 3.97
C GLN A 65 5.65 -12.10 5.49
N TYR A 66 5.63 -10.97 6.21
CA TYR A 66 5.60 -10.93 7.68
C TYR A 66 4.61 -11.93 8.30
N TYR A 67 3.39 -12.01 7.77
CA TYR A 67 2.32 -12.84 8.34
C TYR A 67 2.40 -14.33 7.95
N PHE A 68 3.27 -14.66 6.98
CA PHE A 68 3.50 -16.04 6.51
C PHE A 68 4.83 -16.62 7.00
N GLN A 69 5.58 -15.89 7.83
CA GLN A 69 6.78 -16.40 8.48
C GLN A 69 6.39 -17.35 9.63
N VAL A 70 6.11 -18.60 9.30
CA VAL A 70 5.66 -19.64 10.23
C VAL A 70 6.46 -20.93 10.08
N ASN A 71 6.57 -21.70 11.17
CA ASN A 71 7.19 -23.03 11.22
C ASN A 71 6.19 -24.12 11.65
N ASP A 72 6.51 -25.40 11.41
CA ASP A 72 5.65 -26.53 11.82
C ASP A 72 5.34 -26.55 13.33
N GLN A 73 6.35 -26.24 14.15
CA GLN A 73 6.18 -26.15 15.60
C GLN A 73 5.22 -25.02 15.98
N TYR A 74 5.33 -23.87 15.29
CA TYR A 74 4.42 -22.75 15.49
C TYR A 74 2.98 -23.17 15.18
N VAL A 75 2.75 -23.79 14.01
CA VAL A 75 1.41 -24.22 13.58
C VAL A 75 0.78 -25.17 14.59
N LYS A 76 1.52 -26.17 15.06
CA LYS A 76 1.03 -27.10 16.09
C LYS A 76 0.65 -26.38 17.38
N ASN A 77 1.47 -25.43 17.83
CA ASN A 77 1.20 -24.67 19.05
C ASN A 77 0.03 -23.71 18.86
N LYS A 78 -0.06 -23.04 17.70
CA LYS A 78 -1.14 -22.10 17.39
C LYS A 78 -2.48 -22.83 17.31
N LEU A 79 -2.51 -24.02 16.71
CA LEU A 79 -3.70 -24.87 16.66
C LEU A 79 -4.15 -25.30 18.07
N LYS A 80 -3.23 -25.65 18.97
CA LYS A 80 -3.57 -25.95 20.38
C LYS A 80 -4.24 -24.75 21.06
N VAL A 81 -3.72 -23.53 20.85
CA VAL A 81 -4.29 -22.31 21.41
C VAL A 81 -5.67 -22.01 20.84
N VAL A 82 -5.86 -22.17 19.52
CA VAL A 82 -7.15 -21.93 18.86
C VAL A 82 -8.21 -22.95 19.29
N LEU A 83 -7.86 -24.23 19.35
CA LEU A 83 -8.80 -25.29 19.74
C LEU A 83 -9.10 -25.31 21.24
N PHE A 84 -8.11 -24.95 22.07
CA PHE A 84 -8.20 -25.02 23.53
C PHE A 84 -7.71 -23.70 24.17
N PRO A 85 -8.47 -22.59 24.03
CA PRO A 85 -8.02 -21.28 24.48
C PRO A 85 -7.76 -21.22 25.99
N PHE A 86 -8.48 -22.01 26.78
CA PHE A 86 -8.36 -22.08 28.25
C PHE A 86 -7.15 -22.89 28.73
N LEU A 87 -6.47 -23.64 27.86
CA LEU A 87 -5.20 -24.31 28.20
C LEU A 87 -3.99 -23.38 28.07
N HIS A 88 -4.16 -22.23 27.40
CA HIS A 88 -3.09 -21.26 27.23
C HIS A 88 -2.85 -20.50 28.54
N ARG A 89 -1.94 -21.01 29.38
CA ARG A 89 -1.57 -20.42 30.68
C ARG A 89 -0.53 -19.29 30.60
N GLY A 90 -0.33 -18.72 29.41
CA GLY A 90 0.70 -17.73 29.12
C GLY A 90 0.19 -16.29 29.07
N HIS A 91 1.09 -15.38 28.69
CA HIS A 91 0.77 -13.99 28.41
C HIS A 91 0.17 -13.87 27.01
N TRP A 92 -0.96 -13.16 26.87
CA TRP A 92 -1.61 -12.90 25.57
C TRP A 92 -1.10 -11.65 24.84
N THR A 93 -0.06 -10.99 25.34
CA THR A 93 0.48 -9.80 24.67
C THR A 93 1.55 -10.20 23.70
N ARG A 94 1.66 -9.37 22.66
CA ARG A 94 2.70 -9.50 21.66
C ARG A 94 4.05 -9.09 22.22
N ILE A 95 5.10 -9.71 21.70
CA ILE A 95 6.48 -9.39 22.02
C ILE A 95 6.95 -8.30 21.05
N SER A 96 7.30 -7.13 21.59
CA SER A 96 7.93 -6.04 20.84
C SER A 96 9.43 -6.00 21.11
N GLU A 97 10.23 -5.90 20.06
CA GLU A 97 11.66 -5.61 20.19
C GLU A 97 11.96 -4.15 19.82
N PRO A 98 12.82 -3.46 20.60
CA PRO A 98 13.30 -2.15 20.24
C PRO A 98 14.33 -2.26 19.12
N VAL A 99 13.91 -2.00 17.88
CA VAL A 99 14.80 -1.95 16.71
C VAL A 99 15.02 -0.49 16.35
N GLY A 100 16.22 0.04 16.58
CA GLY A 100 16.60 1.39 16.17
C GLY A 100 15.74 2.52 16.75
N GLY A 101 15.27 2.38 18.00
CA GLY A 101 14.43 3.39 18.67
C GLY A 101 12.94 3.34 18.32
N ARG A 102 12.51 2.33 17.53
CA ARG A 102 11.10 2.03 17.28
C ARG A 102 10.75 0.65 17.85
N LEU A 103 9.56 0.52 18.42
CA LEU A 103 9.01 -0.77 18.82
C LEU A 103 8.54 -1.51 17.56
N SER A 104 9.22 -2.60 17.21
CA SER A 104 8.82 -3.49 16.11
C SER A 104 8.27 -4.78 16.68
N TYR A 105 7.22 -5.33 16.09
CA TYR A 105 6.65 -6.59 16.55
C TYR A 105 7.33 -7.77 15.89
N LYS A 106 7.58 -8.83 16.67
CA LYS A 106 8.14 -10.08 16.15
C LYS A 106 7.20 -10.79 15.18
N PRO A 107 7.73 -11.49 14.16
CA PRO A 107 6.93 -12.31 13.25
C PRO A 107 6.36 -13.56 13.96
N PRO A 108 5.36 -14.24 13.36
CA PRO A 108 4.71 -15.41 13.95
C PRO A 108 5.66 -16.51 14.41
N ILE A 109 6.72 -16.81 13.66
CA ILE A 109 7.76 -17.78 14.03
C ILE A 109 8.32 -17.58 15.44
N ASP A 110 8.45 -16.33 15.90
CA ASP A 110 9.07 -15.99 17.19
C ASP A 110 8.05 -15.54 18.26
N ASP A 111 6.79 -15.30 17.89
CA ASP A 111 5.73 -14.88 18.81
C ASP A 111 4.42 -15.61 18.50
N ILE A 112 4.01 -16.49 19.41
CA ILE A 112 2.77 -17.26 19.33
C ILE A 112 1.51 -16.38 19.24
N ASN A 113 1.58 -15.19 19.86
CA ASN A 113 0.48 -14.23 19.90
C ASN A 113 0.48 -13.28 18.70
N ALA A 114 1.51 -13.32 17.86
CA ALA A 114 1.50 -12.51 16.65
C ALA A 114 0.36 -12.95 15.72
N PRO A 115 -0.30 -11.99 15.05
CA PRO A 115 -1.28 -12.29 14.02
C PRO A 115 -0.59 -13.01 12.86
N ASP A 116 -1.20 -14.08 12.37
CA ASP A 116 -0.73 -14.86 11.22
C ASP A 116 -1.83 -14.97 10.16
N LEU A 117 -1.43 -15.10 8.89
CA LEU A 117 -2.34 -15.36 7.78
C LEU A 117 -2.33 -16.83 7.35
N TYR A 118 -1.37 -17.62 7.84
CA TYR A 118 -1.23 -19.03 7.47
C TYR A 118 -2.37 -19.89 8.02
N ILE A 119 -2.72 -19.79 9.31
CA ILE A 119 -3.77 -20.61 9.91
C ILE A 119 -5.14 -20.35 9.26
N PRO A 120 -5.60 -19.09 9.09
CA PRO A 120 -6.86 -18.81 8.40
C PRO A 120 -6.87 -19.29 6.94
N PHE A 121 -5.76 -19.10 6.21
CA PHE A 121 -5.64 -19.53 4.82
C PHE A 121 -5.72 -21.05 4.69
N MET A 122 -4.99 -21.78 5.53
CA MET A 122 -5.02 -23.25 5.55
C MET A 122 -6.38 -23.79 6.02
N ALA A 123 -7.00 -23.17 7.03
CA ALA A 123 -8.33 -23.54 7.48
C ALA A 123 -9.37 -23.38 6.35
N PHE A 124 -9.29 -22.28 5.59
CA PHE A 124 -10.15 -22.07 4.43
C PHE A 124 -9.89 -23.12 3.33
N GLY A 125 -8.64 -23.37 2.96
CA GLY A 125 -8.30 -24.36 1.94
C GLY A 125 -8.75 -25.78 2.31
N THR A 126 -8.51 -26.19 3.56
CA THR A 126 -8.96 -27.49 4.07
C THR A 126 -10.49 -27.59 4.14
N TYR A 127 -11.18 -26.51 4.53
CA TYR A 127 -12.64 -26.46 4.48
C TYR A 127 -13.16 -26.68 3.06
N LEU A 128 -12.60 -26.02 2.04
CA LEU A 128 -13.02 -26.22 0.65
C LEU A 128 -12.81 -27.66 0.19
N VAL A 129 -11.66 -28.26 0.52
CA VAL A 129 -11.38 -29.66 0.17
C VAL A 129 -12.37 -30.61 0.84
N LEU A 130 -12.62 -30.44 2.14
CA LEU A 130 -13.57 -31.27 2.89
C LEU A 130 -15.01 -31.07 2.42
N ALA A 131 -15.41 -29.83 2.11
CA ALA A 131 -16.73 -29.52 1.59
C ALA A 131 -16.93 -30.13 0.19
N GLY A 132 -15.95 -30.00 -0.70
CA GLY A 132 -15.99 -30.60 -2.04
C GLY A 132 -15.99 -32.13 -1.99
N LEU A 133 -15.18 -32.72 -1.12
CA LEU A 133 -15.18 -34.17 -0.90
C LEU A 133 -16.52 -34.65 -0.32
N SER A 134 -17.05 -33.95 0.67
CA SER A 134 -18.37 -34.27 1.23
C SER A 134 -19.45 -34.17 0.16
N LEU A 135 -19.48 -33.10 -0.63
CA LEU A 135 -20.46 -32.91 -1.69
C LEU A 135 -20.38 -34.02 -2.75
N GLY A 136 -19.17 -34.38 -3.18
CA GLY A 136 -18.92 -35.46 -4.12
C GLY A 136 -19.35 -36.84 -3.58
N LEU A 137 -19.11 -37.12 -2.29
CA LEU A 137 -19.58 -38.35 -1.64
C LEU A 137 -21.11 -38.40 -1.49
N HIS A 138 -21.77 -37.24 -1.33
CA HIS A 138 -23.22 -37.13 -1.25
C HIS A 138 -23.90 -37.09 -2.64
N GLY A 139 -23.14 -37.19 -3.74
CA GLY A 139 -23.66 -37.27 -5.11
C GLY A 139 -24.44 -36.03 -5.55
N LYS A 140 -24.12 -34.86 -4.99
CA LYS A 140 -24.74 -33.57 -5.32
C LYS A 140 -23.81 -32.71 -6.17
#